data_AF-A0A376FTS7-F1
#
_entry.id   AF-A0A376FTS7-F1
#
_cell.length_a   1.000
_cell.length_b   1.000
_cell.length_c   1.000
_cell.angle_alpha   90.00
_cell.angle_beta   90.00
_cell.angle_gamma   90.00
#
_symmetry.space_group_name_H-M   'P 1'
#
loop_
_entity.id
_entity.type
_entity.pdbx_description
1 polymer ?
#
loop_
_entity_poly.entity_id
_entity_poly.type
_entity_poly.pdbx_seq_one_letter_code
_entity_poly.pdbx_strand_id
1 'polypeptide(L)'
;MPLRRFSPGLKAQFAFGMVFLFVQPDASAADISAQQIGGVIIPQAFSQALQDGMSVPLYIHLAGSQGRQDDQRIGSAFIWLDDGQLRIRKIQLEESEDNASVSEQTRQQLMALANAPFNEALTIPLTDNAQLDLSLRQLLLQLVVKREALGTVLRSRSEDIGQSSVNTLSSNLSYNLGVYNNQLRNGGSNTSSYLSLNNVTALREHHVVLDGSLYGIGSGQQDCELYKAMYERDFAGHRFAGGMLDT
;
A
#
# COMPACT_ATOMS: atom_id res chain seq x y z
N MET A 1 102.98 1.74 9.87
CA MET A 1 102.57 2.70 8.81
C MET A 1 101.05 2.79 8.81
N PRO A 2 100.47 3.97 8.55
CA PRO A 2 99.67 4.71 9.52
C PRO A 2 98.17 4.82 9.10
N LEU A 3 97.20 5.23 9.91
CA LEU A 3 96.98 6.58 10.47
C LEU A 3 95.89 6.58 11.58
N ARG A 4 96.23 7.29 12.68
CA ARG A 4 95.46 8.28 13.49
C ARG A 4 93.99 7.98 13.87
N ARG A 5 93.61 7.80 15.14
CA ARG A 5 93.69 8.69 16.35
C ARG A 5 92.71 9.87 16.31
N PHE A 6 91.63 9.83 17.10
CA PHE A 6 91.39 10.70 18.29
C PHE A 6 89.94 10.60 18.83
N SER A 7 89.88 10.56 20.16
CA SER A 7 88.79 10.56 21.15
C SER A 7 87.94 11.87 21.14
N PRO A 8 87.18 12.24 22.19
CA PRO A 8 86.32 11.53 23.16
C PRO A 8 84.91 12.20 23.25
N GLY A 9 84.04 11.84 24.20
CA GLY A 9 83.04 12.81 24.69
C GLY A 9 81.67 12.28 25.10
N LEU A 10 81.61 11.76 26.33
CA LEU A 10 80.53 11.88 27.30
C LEU A 10 79.34 12.81 26.89
N LYS A 11 78.12 12.27 26.85
CA LYS A 11 76.90 13.09 26.98
C LYS A 11 76.14 12.69 28.23
N ALA A 12 76.18 13.59 29.19
CA ALA A 12 75.34 13.64 30.37
C ALA A 12 73.93 14.16 30.02
N GLN A 13 72.93 13.58 30.69
CA GLN A 13 71.75 14.16 31.35
C GLN A 13 70.95 15.26 30.63
N PHE A 14 69.61 15.12 30.59
CA PHE A 14 68.69 15.83 31.50
C PHE A 14 67.26 15.31 31.34
N ALA A 15 66.61 15.07 32.47
CA ALA A 15 65.22 14.70 32.59
C ALA A 15 64.29 15.90 32.31
N PHE A 16 63.15 15.63 31.68
CA PHE A 16 61.93 16.43 31.89
C PHE A 16 60.73 15.48 31.82
N GLY A 17 60.28 15.04 33.00
CA GLY A 17 59.02 14.31 33.14
C GLY A 17 57.87 15.30 33.03
N MET A 18 57.08 15.17 31.97
CA MET A 18 55.85 15.94 31.80
C MET A 18 54.70 15.12 32.39
N VAL A 19 54.29 15.46 33.62
CA VAL A 19 53.07 14.94 34.23
C VAL A 19 51.89 15.64 33.56
N PHE A 20 51.15 14.90 32.73
CA PHE A 20 49.84 15.35 32.26
C PHE A 20 48.81 15.10 33.37
N LEU A 21 48.48 16.16 34.11
CA LEU A 21 47.28 16.22 34.94
C LEU A 21 46.08 16.32 34.00
N PHE A 22 45.46 15.18 33.69
CA PHE A 22 44.13 15.15 33.11
C PHE A 22 43.14 15.55 34.21
N VAL A 23 42.79 16.83 34.26
CA VAL A 23 41.56 17.27 34.93
C VAL A 23 40.42 16.66 34.13
N GLN A 24 39.83 15.59 34.66
CA GLN A 24 38.55 15.11 34.16
C GLN A 24 37.54 16.24 34.42
N PRO A 25 36.81 16.72 33.41
CA PRO A 25 35.64 17.52 33.70
C PRO A 25 34.69 16.61 34.49
N ASP A 26 34.31 17.05 35.69
CA ASP A 26 33.16 16.50 36.40
C ASP A 26 31.96 16.66 35.46
N ALA A 27 31.69 15.62 34.68
CA ALA A 27 30.41 15.42 34.07
C ALA A 27 29.45 15.21 35.23
N SER A 28 28.81 16.31 35.66
CA SER A 28 27.67 16.28 36.54
C SER A 28 26.74 15.22 36.01
N ALA A 29 26.66 14.10 36.72
CA ALA A 29 25.67 13.07 36.48
C ALA A 29 24.33 13.72 36.84
N ALA A 30 23.72 14.41 35.87
CA ALA A 30 22.33 14.77 35.94
C ALA A 30 21.57 13.47 36.21
N ASP A 31 20.76 13.48 37.28
CA ASP A 31 20.00 12.33 37.77
C ASP A 31 19.44 11.51 36.61
N ILE A 32 19.96 10.29 36.48
CA ILE A 32 19.63 9.36 35.40
C ILE A 32 18.32 8.67 35.80
N SER A 33 17.23 9.42 35.77
CA SER A 33 15.88 8.86 35.93
C SER A 33 15.33 8.53 34.54
N ALA A 34 14.99 7.26 34.31
CA ALA A 34 14.25 6.85 33.12
C ALA A 34 12.95 7.68 33.04
N GLN A 35 12.80 8.46 31.98
CA GLN A 35 11.66 9.36 31.84
C GLN A 35 10.42 8.55 31.44
N GLN A 36 9.36 8.65 32.24
CA GLN A 36 8.08 8.01 31.93
C GLN A 36 7.20 9.02 31.21
N ILE A 37 6.76 8.70 29.99
CA ILE A 37 5.84 9.54 29.20
C ILE A 37 4.64 8.68 28.83
N GLY A 38 3.43 9.14 29.16
CA GLY A 38 2.18 8.40 28.88
C GLY A 38 2.16 6.99 29.48
N GLY A 39 2.78 6.80 30.65
CA GLY A 39 2.85 5.50 31.32
C GLY A 39 3.91 4.53 30.81
N VAL A 40 4.68 4.88 29.77
CA VAL A 40 5.73 4.03 29.17
C VAL A 40 7.11 4.50 29.62
N ILE A 41 7.96 3.56 30.04
CA ILE A 41 9.37 3.82 30.37
C ILE A 41 10.14 3.98 29.06
N ILE A 42 10.66 5.18 28.81
CA ILE A 42 11.44 5.48 27.61
C ILE A 42 12.94 5.30 27.91
N PRO A 43 13.66 4.44 27.15
CA PRO A 43 15.12 4.35 27.24
C PRO A 43 15.79 5.68 26.85
N GLN A 44 16.94 5.99 27.47
CA GLN A 44 17.65 7.27 27.26
C GLN A 44 18.07 7.52 25.80
N ALA A 45 18.45 6.47 25.07
CA ALA A 45 18.78 6.60 23.65
C ALA A 45 17.55 7.01 22.81
N PHE A 46 16.35 6.62 23.25
CA PHE A 46 15.10 6.95 22.58
C PHE A 46 14.62 8.36 22.93
N SER A 47 14.82 8.83 24.16
CA SER A 47 14.54 10.25 24.51
C SER A 47 15.44 11.20 23.72
N GLN A 48 16.72 10.87 23.52
CA GLN A 48 17.63 11.64 22.64
C GLN A 48 17.14 11.66 21.19
N ALA A 49 16.76 10.51 20.62
CA ALA A 49 16.23 10.45 19.25
C ALA A 49 14.92 11.24 19.09
N LEU A 50 14.08 11.29 20.13
CA LEU A 50 12.90 12.14 20.15
C LEU A 50 13.25 13.63 20.29
N GLN A 51 14.29 14.01 21.03
CA GLN A 51 14.75 15.40 21.10
C GLN A 51 15.27 15.89 19.74
N ASP A 52 15.99 15.04 19.00
CA ASP A 52 16.48 15.33 17.64
C ASP A 52 15.33 15.40 16.60
N GLY A 53 14.22 14.74 16.91
CA GLY A 53 13.02 14.67 16.08
C GLY A 53 12.94 13.37 15.28
N MET A 54 11.80 12.69 15.39
CA MET A 54 11.56 11.39 14.80
C MET A 54 10.36 11.42 13.85
N SER A 55 10.46 10.73 12.72
CA SER A 55 9.34 10.55 11.80
C SER A 55 8.59 9.25 12.14
N VAL A 56 7.27 9.36 12.31
CA VAL A 56 6.36 8.24 12.54
C VAL A 56 5.31 8.17 11.41
N PRO A 57 4.91 6.98 10.96
CA PRO A 57 3.85 6.85 9.97
C PRO A 57 2.50 7.31 10.55
N LEU A 58 1.71 8.00 9.73
CA LEU A 58 0.36 8.46 10.05
C LEU A 58 -0.67 7.59 9.34
N TYR A 59 -1.53 6.95 10.11
CA TYR A 59 -2.64 6.13 9.63
C TYR A 59 -3.99 6.78 9.93
N ILE A 60 -5.00 6.54 9.10
CA ILE A 60 -6.38 6.90 9.39
C ILE A 60 -7.14 5.68 9.93
N HIS A 61 -7.89 5.88 11.02
CA HIS A 61 -8.71 4.87 11.65
C HIS A 61 -10.15 5.38 11.81
N LEU A 62 -11.13 4.56 11.42
CA LEU A 62 -12.54 4.90 11.57
C LEU A 62 -13.04 4.49 12.96
N ALA A 63 -13.49 5.46 13.76
CA ALA A 63 -14.08 5.21 15.06
C ALA A 63 -15.25 4.22 14.95
N GLY A 64 -15.13 3.07 15.62
CA GLY A 64 -16.15 2.01 15.63
C GLY A 64 -15.90 0.86 14.66
N SER A 65 -14.85 0.89 13.82
CA SER A 65 -14.42 -0.31 13.10
C SER A 65 -13.76 -1.31 14.05
N GLN A 66 -14.13 -2.59 13.94
CA GLN A 66 -13.49 -3.64 14.72
C GLN A 66 -12.25 -4.14 13.98
N GLY A 67 -11.10 -3.57 14.33
CA GLY A 67 -9.80 -4.00 13.81
C GLY A 67 -9.00 -2.88 13.14
N ARG A 68 -7.69 -3.09 13.04
CA ARG A 68 -6.73 -2.18 12.38
C ARG A 68 -6.40 -2.62 10.94
N GLN A 69 -7.11 -3.61 10.39
CA GLN A 69 -6.87 -4.14 9.05
C GLN A 69 -7.25 -3.15 7.95
N ASP A 70 -8.25 -2.31 8.22
CA ASP A 70 -8.73 -1.28 7.31
C ASP A 70 -8.01 0.06 7.50
N ASP A 71 -7.02 0.14 8.40
CA ASP A 71 -6.26 1.35 8.66
C ASP A 71 -5.36 1.66 7.47
N GLN A 72 -5.56 2.81 6.84
CA GLN A 72 -4.81 3.21 5.66
C GLN A 72 -3.76 4.25 6.02
N ARG A 73 -2.57 4.15 5.40
CA ARG A 73 -1.51 5.13 5.59
C ARG A 73 -1.88 6.40 4.83
N ILE A 74 -1.95 7.53 5.53
CA ILE A 74 -2.27 8.84 4.96
C ILE A 74 -1.07 9.80 4.99
N GLY A 75 0.07 9.37 5.53
CA GLY A 75 1.31 10.14 5.48
C GLY A 75 2.33 9.80 6.58
N SER A 76 3.06 10.82 7.01
CA SER A 76 4.01 10.78 8.12
C SER A 76 3.91 12.02 8.99
N ALA A 77 4.22 11.89 10.27
CA ALA A 77 4.30 12.98 11.21
C ALA A 77 5.67 13.01 11.87
N PHE A 78 6.21 14.21 12.05
CA PHE A 78 7.46 14.43 12.73
C PHE A 78 7.15 14.84 14.16
N ILE A 79 7.55 14.01 15.11
CA ILE A 79 7.36 14.23 16.54
C ILE A 79 8.70 14.57 17.19
N TRP A 80 8.65 15.35 18.25
CA TRP A 80 9.83 15.68 19.03
C TRP A 80 9.50 15.84 20.51
N LEU A 81 10.50 15.65 21.36
CA LEU A 81 10.41 15.82 22.80
C LEU A 81 10.99 17.19 23.18
N ASP A 82 10.14 18.07 23.71
CA ASP A 82 10.50 19.41 24.15
C ASP A 82 10.08 19.60 25.61
N ASP A 83 11.03 19.91 26.48
CA ASP A 83 10.84 20.07 27.94
C ASP A 83 10.07 18.90 28.60
N GLY A 84 10.36 17.67 28.16
CA GLY A 84 9.70 16.46 28.66
C GLY A 84 8.27 16.24 28.14
N GLN A 85 7.78 17.08 27.24
CA GLN A 85 6.48 16.95 26.59
C GLN A 85 6.65 16.61 25.11
N LEU A 86 5.95 15.58 24.64
CA LEU A 86 5.92 15.24 23.22
C LEU A 86 5.11 16.28 22.45
N ARG A 87 5.61 16.66 21.28
CA ARG A 87 4.96 17.63 20.40
C ARG A 87 5.00 17.15 18.95
N ILE A 88 4.05 17.62 18.14
CA ILE A 88 4.08 17.47 16.69
C ILE A 88 4.82 18.67 16.10
N ARG A 89 5.89 18.41 15.34
CA ARG A 89 6.65 19.44 14.62
C ARG A 89 6.01 19.77 13.28
N LYS A 90 5.66 18.75 12.51
CA LYS A 90 5.00 18.87 11.21
C LYS A 90 4.31 17.57 10.82
N ILE A 91 3.27 17.67 10.01
CA ILE A 91 2.60 16.53 9.38
C ILE A 91 2.78 16.66 7.87
N GLN A 92 3.20 15.57 7.24
CA GLN A 92 3.32 15.44 5.80
C GLN A 92 2.30 14.40 5.34
N LEU A 93 1.25 14.86 4.67
CA LEU A 93 0.23 14.01 4.11
C LEU A 93 0.70 13.45 2.76
N GLU A 94 0.46 12.18 2.54
CA GLU A 94 0.72 11.49 1.27
C GLU A 94 -0.62 11.26 0.58
N GLU A 95 -0.89 12.03 -0.47
CA GLU A 95 -2.06 11.80 -1.32
C GLU A 95 -1.72 10.68 -2.30
N SER A 96 -2.50 9.61 -2.26
CA SER A 96 -2.47 8.55 -3.26
C SER A 96 -3.90 8.33 -3.72
N GLU A 97 -4.09 8.12 -5.03
CA GLU A 97 -5.41 7.93 -5.65
C GLU A 97 -6.20 6.77 -5.00
N ASP A 98 -5.50 5.81 -4.38
CA ASP A 98 -6.08 4.64 -3.72
C ASP A 98 -6.41 4.82 -2.23
N ASN A 99 -5.88 5.85 -1.56
CA ASN A 99 -5.99 6.02 -0.10
C ASN A 99 -7.22 6.86 0.29
N ALA A 100 -7.76 6.58 1.47
CA ALA A 100 -8.84 7.34 2.09
C ALA A 100 -8.39 8.79 2.31
N SER A 101 -9.07 9.73 1.65
CA SER A 101 -8.78 11.15 1.83
C SER A 101 -9.49 11.68 3.07
N VAL A 102 -8.73 12.42 3.88
CA VAL A 102 -9.28 13.22 4.98
C VAL A 102 -10.10 14.37 4.40
N SER A 103 -11.13 14.82 5.13
CA SER A 103 -11.89 16.00 4.72
C SER A 103 -10.97 17.23 4.60
N GLU A 104 -11.30 18.15 3.68
CA GLU A 104 -10.52 19.37 3.45
C GLU A 104 -10.33 20.18 4.75
N GLN A 105 -11.36 20.23 5.59
CA GLN A 105 -11.29 20.87 6.91
C GLN A 105 -10.27 20.18 7.83
N THR A 106 -10.26 18.84 7.89
CA THR A 106 -9.31 18.09 8.72
C THR A 106 -7.89 18.21 8.17
N ARG A 107 -7.72 18.24 6.84
CA ARG A 107 -6.44 18.48 6.18
C ARG A 107 -5.84 19.83 6.57
N GLN A 108 -6.63 20.90 6.46
CA GLN A 108 -6.18 22.24 6.82
C GLN A 108 -5.77 22.32 8.29
N GLN A 109 -6.52 21.67 9.18
CA GLN A 109 -6.14 21.60 10.59
C GLN A 109 -4.85 20.80 10.80
N LEU A 110 -4.69 19.63 10.16
CA LEU A 110 -3.46 18.84 10.24
C LEU A 110 -2.23 19.61 9.75
N MET A 111 -2.38 20.40 8.69
CA MET A 111 -1.30 21.28 8.19
C MET A 111 -1.04 22.48 9.12
N ALA A 112 -2.06 22.95 9.84
CA ALA A 112 -1.95 24.02 10.82
C ALA A 112 -1.39 23.56 12.18
N LEU A 113 -1.32 22.25 12.44
CA LEU A 113 -0.69 21.68 13.65
C LEU A 113 0.83 21.83 13.60
N ALA A 114 1.30 23.02 13.95
CA ALA A 114 2.69 23.30 14.23
C ALA A 114 2.90 23.38 15.75
N ASN A 115 3.85 22.60 16.27
CA ASN A 115 4.24 22.57 17.68
C ASN A 115 3.09 22.25 18.66
N ALA A 116 2.10 21.47 18.22
CA ALA A 116 1.00 21.05 19.07
C ALA A 116 1.49 20.05 20.13
N PRO A 117 1.25 20.30 21.43
CA PRO A 117 1.64 19.37 22.49
C PRO A 117 0.64 18.22 22.62
N PHE A 118 1.15 17.02 22.84
CA PHE A 118 0.34 15.88 23.26
C PHE A 118 -0.06 16.04 24.73
N ASN A 119 -1.28 15.61 25.05
CA ASN A 119 -1.73 15.51 26.45
C ASN A 119 -1.14 14.26 27.13
N GLU A 120 -1.47 14.05 28.40
CA GLU A 120 -1.00 12.89 29.19
C GLU A 120 -1.43 11.54 28.59
N ALA A 121 -2.54 11.51 27.86
CA ALA A 121 -3.06 10.35 27.16
C ALA A 121 -2.45 10.17 25.75
N LEU A 122 -1.45 10.98 25.37
CA LEU A 122 -0.80 10.98 24.05
C LEU A 122 -1.77 11.25 22.89
N THR A 123 -2.79 12.07 23.15
CA THR A 123 -3.79 12.46 22.15
C THR A 123 -3.79 13.97 21.89
N ILE A 124 -4.23 14.37 20.69
CA ILE A 124 -4.47 15.76 20.30
C ILE A 124 -5.86 15.84 19.64
N PRO A 125 -6.84 16.52 20.25
CA PRO A 125 -8.14 16.74 19.63
C PRO A 125 -8.02 17.74 18.48
N LEU A 126 -8.58 17.43 17.31
CA LEU A 126 -8.60 18.32 16.13
C LEU A 126 -9.97 18.97 15.95
N THR A 127 -11.01 18.13 15.92
CA THR A 127 -12.43 18.54 15.86
C THR A 127 -13.25 17.65 16.78
N ASP A 128 -14.54 17.95 16.92
CA ASP A 128 -15.50 17.08 17.64
C ASP A 128 -15.58 15.65 17.08
N ASN A 129 -15.11 15.45 15.84
CA ASN A 129 -15.20 14.21 15.09
C ASN A 129 -13.82 13.66 14.67
N ALA A 130 -12.71 14.27 15.08
CA ALA A 130 -11.36 13.83 14.72
C ALA A 130 -10.34 14.09 15.84
N GLN A 131 -9.53 13.08 16.16
CA GLN A 131 -8.45 13.17 17.13
C GLN A 131 -7.21 12.42 16.64
N LEU A 132 -6.02 12.89 17.04
CA LEU A 132 -4.77 12.18 16.86
C LEU A 132 -4.43 11.39 18.11
N ASP A 133 -3.94 10.17 17.93
CA ASP A 133 -3.51 9.26 18.98
C ASP A 133 -2.10 8.72 18.66
N LEU A 134 -1.14 8.96 19.55
CA LEU A 134 0.23 8.52 19.40
C LEU A 134 0.50 7.27 20.24
N SER A 135 0.77 6.16 19.56
CA SER A 135 1.18 4.92 20.22
C SER A 135 2.70 4.84 20.32
N LEU A 136 3.26 5.20 21.47
CA LEU A 136 4.72 5.11 21.72
C LEU A 136 5.26 3.68 21.66
N ARG A 137 4.43 2.68 21.95
CA ARG A 137 4.83 1.27 21.89
C ARG A 137 5.05 0.79 20.44
N GLN A 138 4.24 1.32 19.52
CA GLN A 138 4.25 0.92 18.11
C GLN A 138 4.91 1.97 17.21
N LEU A 139 5.25 3.14 17.76
CA LEU A 139 5.84 4.28 17.05
C LEU A 139 5.01 4.72 15.84
N LEU A 140 3.70 4.79 16.01
CA LEU A 140 2.77 5.20 14.96
C LEU A 140 1.77 6.23 15.48
N LEU A 141 1.34 7.11 14.59
CA LEU A 141 0.33 8.12 14.84
C LEU A 141 -0.96 7.70 14.12
N GLN A 142 -2.08 7.70 14.83
CA GLN A 142 -3.39 7.36 14.27
C GLN A 142 -4.29 8.60 14.29
N LEU A 143 -4.88 8.93 13.15
CA LEU A 143 -5.97 9.87 13.04
C LEU A 143 -7.28 9.10 13.18
N VAL A 144 -7.86 9.15 14.38
CA VAL A 144 -9.16 8.54 14.67
C VAL A 144 -10.25 9.52 14.26
N VAL A 145 -10.98 9.19 13.21
CA VAL A 145 -12.10 9.99 12.69
C VAL A 145 -13.42 9.28 12.89
N LYS A 146 -14.46 10.01 13.24
CA LYS A 146 -15.84 9.52 13.12
C LYS A 146 -16.27 9.59 11.65
N ARG A 147 -17.35 8.88 11.31
CA ARG A 147 -17.85 8.77 9.93
C ARG A 147 -18.16 10.14 9.31
N GLU A 148 -18.51 11.12 10.13
CA GLU A 148 -18.83 12.50 9.74
C GLU A 148 -17.61 13.34 9.36
N ALA A 149 -16.40 12.95 9.80
CA ALA A 149 -15.14 13.66 9.51
C ALA A 149 -14.35 13.05 8.35
N LEU A 150 -14.71 11.85 7.89
CA LEU A 150 -14.19 11.28 6.66
C LEU A 150 -14.54 12.20 5.49
N GLY A 151 -13.55 12.52 4.66
CA GLY A 151 -13.82 13.23 3.42
C GLY A 151 -14.79 12.40 2.59
N THR A 152 -15.78 13.05 1.98
CA THR A 152 -16.51 12.40 0.89
C THR A 152 -15.54 12.23 -0.27
N VAL A 153 -14.81 11.10 -0.30
CA VAL A 153 -14.37 10.56 -1.58
C VAL A 153 -15.67 10.18 -2.27
N LEU A 154 -16.23 11.12 -3.03
CA LEU A 154 -17.23 10.83 -4.04
C LEU A 154 -16.55 9.96 -5.08
N ARG A 155 -16.32 8.69 -4.75
CA ARG A 155 -16.10 7.66 -5.75
C ARG A 155 -17.48 7.44 -6.31
N SER A 156 -17.77 8.09 -7.45
CA SER A 156 -18.85 7.68 -8.33
C SER A 156 -18.61 6.22 -8.67
N ARG A 157 -19.14 5.31 -7.86
CA ARG A 157 -18.99 3.85 -8.01
C ARG A 157 -19.59 3.37 -9.35
N SER A 158 -20.25 4.26 -10.08
CA SER A 158 -20.84 4.05 -11.41
C SER A 158 -19.96 4.48 -12.58
N GLU A 159 -18.82 5.17 -12.38
CA GLU A 159 -18.00 5.69 -13.50
C GLU A 159 -16.62 5.04 -13.64
N ASP A 160 -16.17 4.26 -12.64
CA ASP A 160 -14.88 3.55 -12.68
C ASP A 160 -14.96 2.20 -13.45
N ILE A 161 -15.94 2.09 -14.34
CA ILE A 161 -15.93 1.10 -15.43
C ILE A 161 -15.76 1.92 -16.71
N GLY A 162 -14.62 2.60 -16.76
CA GLY A 162 -14.20 3.45 -17.88
C GLY A 162 -13.52 2.63 -18.96
N GLN A 163 -12.27 2.99 -19.27
CA GLN A 163 -11.49 2.30 -20.27
C GLN A 163 -11.06 0.91 -19.78
N SER A 164 -11.05 -0.07 -20.69
CA SER A 164 -10.52 -1.40 -20.43
C SER A 164 -9.07 -1.31 -19.94
N SER A 165 -8.77 -2.01 -18.85
CA SER A 165 -7.40 -2.18 -18.36
C SER A 165 -6.54 -3.03 -19.32
N VAL A 166 -7.19 -3.74 -20.26
CA VAL A 166 -6.54 -4.56 -21.28
C VAL A 166 -6.62 -3.86 -22.64
N ASN A 167 -5.45 -3.49 -23.16
CA ASN A 167 -5.28 -2.86 -24.47
C ASN A 167 -4.89 -3.83 -25.59
N THR A 168 -4.77 -5.12 -25.28
CA THR A 168 -4.37 -6.17 -26.23
C THR A 168 -5.58 -6.89 -26.79
N LEU A 169 -5.48 -7.33 -28.04
CA LEU A 169 -6.46 -8.25 -28.63
C LEU A 169 -6.38 -9.59 -27.89
N SER A 170 -7.51 -10.08 -27.41
CA SER A 170 -7.63 -11.38 -26.74
C SER A 170 -8.80 -12.16 -27.32
N SER A 171 -8.71 -13.49 -27.28
CA SER A 171 -9.80 -14.35 -27.75
C SER A 171 -9.85 -15.62 -26.92
N ASN A 172 -11.07 -16.07 -26.63
CA ASN A 172 -11.34 -17.35 -26.02
C ASN A 172 -12.18 -18.18 -26.99
N LEU A 173 -11.67 -19.35 -27.38
CA LEU A 173 -12.36 -20.31 -28.24
C LEU A 173 -12.58 -21.60 -27.46
N SER A 174 -13.85 -21.91 -27.19
CA SER A 174 -14.29 -23.19 -26.64
C SER A 174 -14.87 -24.05 -27.76
N TYR A 175 -14.45 -25.30 -27.83
CA TYR A 175 -14.94 -26.27 -28.81
C TYR A 175 -15.32 -27.58 -28.13
N ASN A 176 -16.37 -28.24 -28.61
CA ASN A 176 -16.81 -29.54 -28.14
C ASN A 176 -17.14 -30.43 -29.33
N LEU A 177 -16.35 -31.49 -29.51
CA LEU A 177 -16.52 -32.47 -30.57
C LEU A 177 -17.00 -33.79 -29.95
N GLY A 178 -18.16 -34.27 -30.39
CA GLY A 178 -18.68 -35.58 -30.02
C GLY A 178 -18.92 -36.43 -31.25
N VAL A 179 -18.52 -37.70 -31.20
CA VAL A 179 -18.83 -38.69 -32.24
C VAL A 179 -19.35 -39.94 -31.55
N TYR A 180 -20.49 -40.43 -32.00
CA TYR A 180 -21.09 -41.66 -31.51
C TYR A 180 -21.58 -42.51 -32.67
N ASN A 181 -21.43 -43.81 -32.53
CA ASN A 181 -21.89 -44.78 -33.49
C ASN A 181 -22.90 -45.70 -32.79
N ASN A 182 -24.09 -45.81 -33.35
CA ASN A 182 -25.12 -46.70 -32.86
C ASN A 182 -25.26 -47.88 -33.83
N GLN A 183 -25.12 -49.10 -33.31
CA GLN A 183 -25.24 -50.34 -34.07
C GLN A 183 -26.42 -51.14 -33.51
N LEU A 184 -27.47 -51.26 -34.31
CA LEU A 184 -28.65 -52.02 -33.94
C LEU A 184 -28.45 -53.50 -34.28
N ARG A 185 -28.72 -54.39 -33.32
CA ARG A 185 -28.70 -55.85 -33.51
C ARG A 185 -29.87 -56.22 -34.43
N ASN A 186 -29.61 -56.30 -35.74
CA ASN A 186 -30.56 -56.49 -36.87
C ASN A 186 -31.02 -55.20 -37.58
N GLY A 187 -30.32 -54.08 -37.44
CA GLY A 187 -30.58 -52.84 -38.19
C GLY A 187 -29.31 -52.27 -38.84
N GLY A 188 -29.44 -51.11 -39.50
CA GLY A 188 -28.30 -50.34 -40.00
C GLY A 188 -27.45 -49.74 -38.86
N SER A 189 -26.22 -49.35 -39.18
CA SER A 189 -25.38 -48.54 -38.28
C SER A 189 -25.59 -47.05 -38.59
N ASN A 190 -25.72 -46.23 -37.55
CA ASN A 190 -25.79 -44.78 -37.69
C ASN A 190 -24.63 -44.14 -36.95
N THR A 191 -23.83 -43.35 -37.65
CA THR A 191 -22.78 -42.52 -37.05
C THR A 191 -23.28 -41.10 -37.01
N SER A 192 -23.30 -40.52 -35.82
CA SER A 192 -23.65 -39.12 -35.62
C SER A 192 -22.48 -38.41 -34.96
N SER A 193 -22.21 -37.22 -35.44
CA SER A 193 -21.14 -36.36 -34.97
C SER A 193 -21.68 -34.96 -34.78
N TYR A 194 -21.13 -34.23 -33.82
CA TYR A 194 -21.43 -32.82 -33.63
C TYR A 194 -20.16 -32.07 -33.21
N LEU A 195 -20.04 -30.82 -33.63
CA LEU A 195 -19.02 -29.88 -33.19
C LEU A 195 -19.73 -28.60 -32.77
N SER A 196 -19.66 -28.25 -31.50
CA SER A 196 -20.08 -26.94 -31.00
C SER A 196 -18.87 -26.03 -30.86
N LEU A 197 -19.01 -24.76 -31.27
CA LEU A 197 -17.98 -23.73 -31.23
C LEU A 197 -18.54 -22.49 -30.56
N ASN A 198 -17.86 -21.99 -29.54
CA ASN A 198 -18.13 -20.70 -28.91
C ASN A 198 -16.85 -19.88 -28.87
N ASN A 199 -16.86 -18.72 -29.52
CA ASN A 199 -15.76 -17.78 -29.55
C ASN A 199 -16.17 -16.42 -28.98
N VAL A 200 -15.32 -15.87 -28.13
CA VAL A 200 -15.40 -14.48 -27.69
C VAL A 200 -14.07 -13.81 -27.99
N THR A 201 -14.09 -12.82 -28.87
CA THR A 201 -12.92 -12.01 -29.21
C THR A 201 -13.10 -10.61 -28.67
N ALA A 202 -12.13 -10.13 -27.90
CA ALA A 202 -12.18 -8.85 -27.21
C ALA A 202 -10.98 -7.96 -27.55
N LEU A 203 -11.26 -6.69 -27.86
CA LEU A 203 -10.27 -5.62 -27.95
C LEU A 203 -10.76 -4.45 -27.12
N ARG A 204 -10.14 -4.25 -25.96
CA ARG A 204 -10.59 -3.26 -24.97
C ARG A 204 -12.06 -3.49 -24.59
N GLU A 205 -12.89 -2.46 -24.74
CA GLU A 205 -14.33 -2.48 -24.45
C GLU A 205 -15.15 -3.25 -25.49
N HIS A 206 -14.55 -3.58 -26.63
CA HIS A 206 -15.22 -4.16 -27.78
C HIS A 206 -15.16 -5.69 -27.72
N HIS A 207 -16.31 -6.34 -27.72
CA HIS A 207 -16.44 -7.79 -27.67
C HIS A 207 -17.23 -8.27 -28.89
N VAL A 208 -16.74 -9.33 -29.52
CA VAL A 208 -17.43 -10.04 -30.59
C VAL A 208 -17.64 -11.48 -30.14
N VAL A 209 -18.89 -11.91 -30.11
CA VAL A 209 -19.31 -13.24 -29.66
C VAL A 209 -19.87 -14.00 -30.85
N LEU A 210 -19.36 -15.20 -31.08
CA LEU A 210 -19.81 -16.13 -32.11
C LEU A 210 -20.09 -17.50 -31.47
N ASP A 211 -21.29 -18.02 -31.67
CA ASP A 211 -21.71 -19.32 -31.15
C ASP A 211 -22.48 -20.09 -32.23
N GLY A 212 -22.07 -21.33 -32.49
CA GLY A 212 -22.73 -22.20 -33.44
C GLY A 212 -22.37 -23.67 -33.26
N SER A 213 -23.09 -24.53 -33.96
CA SER A 213 -22.89 -25.97 -33.98
C SER A 213 -22.94 -26.51 -35.41
N LEU A 214 -22.22 -27.61 -35.61
CA LEU A 214 -22.16 -28.37 -36.85
C LEU A 214 -22.52 -29.81 -36.53
N TYR A 215 -23.53 -30.36 -37.19
CA TYR A 215 -23.99 -31.73 -37.03
C TYR A 215 -23.66 -32.57 -38.27
N GLY A 216 -23.45 -33.87 -38.06
CA GLY A 216 -23.26 -34.82 -39.16
C GLY A 216 -21.92 -34.70 -39.90
N ILE A 217 -20.90 -34.16 -39.24
CA ILE A 217 -19.53 -34.02 -39.74
C ILE A 217 -18.99 -35.38 -40.23
N GLY A 218 -18.64 -35.45 -41.51
CA GLY A 218 -18.16 -36.69 -42.14
C GLY A 218 -19.27 -37.63 -42.63
N SER A 219 -20.54 -37.23 -42.55
CA SER A 219 -21.68 -37.93 -43.15
C SER A 219 -22.25 -37.16 -44.36
N GLY A 220 -23.15 -37.79 -45.12
CA GLY A 220 -23.83 -37.17 -46.25
C GLY A 220 -24.94 -36.18 -45.88
N GLN A 221 -25.31 -36.08 -44.60
CA GLN A 221 -26.28 -35.11 -44.07
C GLN A 221 -25.58 -34.25 -43.03
N GLN A 222 -25.18 -33.06 -43.44
CA GLN A 222 -24.53 -32.06 -42.60
C GLN A 222 -25.52 -30.93 -42.33
N ASP A 223 -25.56 -30.48 -41.08
CA ASP A 223 -26.37 -29.33 -40.68
C ASP A 223 -25.51 -28.33 -39.90
N CYS A 224 -25.80 -27.05 -40.05
CA CYS A 224 -25.05 -25.96 -39.45
C CYS A 224 -26.03 -24.95 -38.85
N GLU A 225 -25.94 -24.77 -37.54
CA GLU A 225 -26.77 -23.80 -36.82
C GLU A 225 -25.87 -22.72 -36.21
N LEU A 226 -26.22 -21.46 -36.43
CA LEU A 226 -25.55 -20.31 -35.82
C LEU A 226 -26.50 -19.71 -34.79
N TYR A 227 -26.20 -19.91 -33.51
CA TYR A 227 -27.06 -19.47 -32.41
C TYR A 227 -26.83 -18.00 -32.04
N LYS A 228 -25.59 -17.52 -32.16
CA LYS A 228 -25.24 -16.16 -31.76
C LYS A 228 -24.15 -15.58 -32.63
N ALA A 229 -24.38 -14.37 -33.09
CA ALA A 229 -23.36 -13.52 -33.69
C ALA A 229 -23.60 -12.09 -33.24
N MET A 230 -22.90 -11.69 -32.18
CA MET A 230 -23.18 -10.45 -31.47
C MET A 230 -21.91 -9.62 -31.30
N TYR A 231 -22.08 -8.32 -31.37
CA TYR A 231 -21.10 -7.35 -30.95
C TYR A 231 -21.60 -6.64 -29.69
N GLU A 232 -20.76 -6.61 -28.66
CA GLU A 232 -21.03 -5.95 -27.39
C GLU A 232 -19.95 -4.90 -27.11
N ARG A 233 -20.35 -3.76 -26.55
CA ARG A 233 -19.44 -2.72 -26.08
C ARG A 233 -19.87 -2.24 -24.70
N ASP A 234 -18.95 -2.35 -23.74
CA ASP A 234 -19.15 -1.88 -22.37
C ASP A 234 -18.49 -0.51 -22.19
N PHE A 235 -19.25 0.50 -21.76
CA PHE A 235 -18.71 1.84 -21.53
C PHE A 235 -19.46 2.57 -20.43
N ALA A 236 -18.73 3.07 -19.42
CA ALA A 236 -19.26 3.87 -18.33
C ALA A 236 -20.48 3.22 -17.63
N GLY A 237 -20.37 1.91 -17.38
CA GLY A 237 -21.44 1.13 -16.74
C GLY A 237 -22.64 0.79 -17.63
N HIS A 238 -22.63 1.18 -18.91
CA HIS A 238 -23.65 0.83 -19.89
C HIS A 238 -23.13 -0.20 -20.89
N ARG A 239 -23.98 -1.17 -21.27
CA ARG A 239 -23.69 -2.14 -22.32
C ARG A 239 -24.52 -1.84 -23.55
N PHE A 240 -23.84 -1.66 -24.68
CA PHE A 240 -24.45 -1.70 -26.00
C PHE A 240 -24.24 -3.08 -26.60
N ALA A 241 -25.32 -3.73 -27.03
CA ALA A 241 -25.27 -5.02 -27.70
C ALA A 241 -26.07 -4.95 -29.00
N GLY A 242 -25.52 -5.49 -30.08
CA GLY A 242 -26.18 -5.55 -31.37
C GLY A 242 -25.72 -6.77 -32.16
N GLY A 243 -26.67 -7.45 -32.80
CA GLY A 243 -26.37 -8.61 -33.64
C GLY A 243 -27.51 -9.60 -33.68
N MET A 244 -27.17 -10.80 -34.12
CA MET A 244 -28.08 -11.94 -34.20
C MET A 244 -28.02 -12.74 -32.91
N LEU A 245 -29.18 -12.98 -32.33
CA LEU A 245 -29.41 -13.92 -31.25
C LEU A 245 -30.60 -14.77 -31.68
N ASP A 246 -30.39 -16.06 -31.87
CA ASP A 246 -31.48 -17.00 -32.06
C ASP A 246 -31.91 -17.51 -30.67
N THR A 247 -33.21 -17.46 -30.39
CA THR A 247 -33.81 -17.77 -29.08
C THR A 247 -34.70 -19.00 -29.12
#